data_AF-A0A349TC75-F1
#
_entry.id   AF-A0A349TC75-F1
#
_cell.length_a   1.000
_cell.length_b   1.000
_cell.length_c   1.000
_cell.angle_alpha   90.00
_cell.angle_beta   90.00
_cell.angle_gamma   90.00
#
_symmetry.space_group_name_H-M   'P 1'
#
loop_
_entity.id
_entity.type
_entity.pdbx_description
1 polymer ?
#
loop_
_entity_poly.entity_id
_entity_poly.type
_entity_poly.pdbx_seq_one_letter_code
_entity_poly.pdbx_strand_id
1 'polypeptide(L)'
;MSKRGDQLKKKHKRGSRRAAAARNTTGTKRKTPKRSKQVEESKFRKWAKRGAIWGGATALLAVLFLAVAVGFAQKSIPSFYQLKATQNAQTILVRARDGSEIVELGPSFGEWLDFEEIPDSMKNAMIAVEDRRYYSHFGVDPIRLTGAIVEWVTGDKRIGGTSTISQQLARNVFLNNNRTFDRKMREAVLAMALEWKFSKEQILELYLNKVYFGGGAYGIDSASRNFFSHPATELTTAEAARTHGLVKAP
;
A
#
# COMPACT_ATOMS: atom_id res chain seq x y z
N MET A 1 -25.11 -78.79 94.57
CA MET A 1 -24.44 -80.01 94.05
C MET A 1 -23.60 -79.64 92.84
N SER A 2 -22.33 -80.06 92.85
CA SER A 2 -21.42 -80.25 91.70
C SER A 2 -21.04 -79.03 90.83
N LYS A 3 -19.79 -78.75 90.47
CA LYS A 3 -18.40 -78.99 90.94
C LYS A 3 -17.52 -78.52 89.74
N ARG A 4 -16.26 -78.17 90.03
CA ARG A 4 -15.10 -77.96 89.13
C ARG A 4 -15.01 -76.58 88.50
N GLY A 5 -13.91 -75.85 88.60
CA GLY A 5 -12.57 -76.11 89.16
C GLY A 5 -11.67 -75.01 88.57
N ASP A 6 -11.25 -74.03 89.36
CA ASP A 6 -9.94 -73.93 90.00
C ASP A 6 -8.72 -74.14 89.09
N GLN A 7 -7.95 -73.07 88.89
CA GLN A 7 -6.49 -72.95 89.13
C GLN A 7 -6.02 -71.55 88.66
N LEU A 8 -5.83 -70.58 89.56
CA LEU A 8 -4.61 -70.29 90.34
C LEU A 8 -3.35 -69.95 89.51
N LYS A 9 -2.96 -68.67 89.53
CA LYS A 9 -1.62 -68.24 90.02
C LYS A 9 -1.57 -66.72 90.28
N LYS A 10 -1.49 -66.38 91.57
CA LYS A 10 -0.56 -65.45 92.28
C LYS A 10 0.15 -64.41 91.39
N LYS A 11 0.38 -63.14 91.75
CA LYS A 11 0.46 -62.44 93.05
C LYS A 11 0.87 -60.99 92.71
N HIS A 12 0.42 -60.03 93.52
CA HIS A 12 1.12 -58.75 93.85
C HIS A 12 1.34 -57.77 92.69
N LYS A 13 1.50 -56.46 92.87
CA LYS A 13 1.34 -55.48 93.96
C LYS A 13 1.52 -54.15 93.24
N ARG A 14 0.96 -53.10 93.84
CA ARG A 14 1.47 -51.72 93.82
C ARG A 14 1.34 -50.98 92.49
N GLY A 15 0.64 -49.87 92.60
CA GLY A 15 0.49 -48.90 91.54
C GLY A 15 1.80 -48.23 91.14
N SER A 16 1.73 -47.60 89.98
CA SER A 16 2.71 -46.62 89.54
C SER A 16 1.97 -45.53 88.79
N ARG A 17 2.02 -44.32 89.36
CA ARG A 17 1.88 -43.06 88.63
C ARG A 17 2.82 -43.11 87.41
N ARG A 18 2.30 -42.88 86.20
CA ARG A 18 2.78 -41.90 85.20
C ARG A 18 2.32 -42.24 83.77
N ALA A 19 1.94 -41.17 83.08
CA ALA A 19 2.11 -40.90 81.64
C ALA A 19 1.18 -41.60 80.62
N ALA A 20 0.22 -40.83 80.13
CA ALA A 20 -0.20 -40.80 78.72
C ALA A 20 -0.83 -39.41 78.45
N ALA A 21 -0.08 -38.45 77.92
CA ALA A 21 -0.03 -38.16 76.49
C ALA A 21 -1.37 -37.68 75.91
N ALA A 22 -1.77 -36.45 76.22
CA ALA A 22 -2.74 -35.69 75.43
C ALA A 22 -2.00 -34.50 74.78
N ARG A 23 -1.70 -34.67 73.49
CA ARG A 23 -1.17 -33.67 72.56
C ARG A 23 -2.19 -32.52 72.45
N ASN A 24 -1.83 -31.33 72.90
CA ASN A 24 -2.51 -30.11 72.47
C ASN A 24 -1.92 -29.70 71.12
N THR A 25 -2.74 -29.86 70.09
CA THR A 25 -2.54 -29.47 68.70
C THR A 25 -2.42 -27.96 68.58
N THR A 26 -1.20 -27.45 68.38
CA THR A 26 -0.98 -26.14 67.78
C THR A 26 -1.40 -26.19 66.31
N GLY A 27 -2.52 -25.53 66.01
CA GLY A 27 -3.04 -25.36 64.66
C GLY A 27 -2.02 -24.65 63.77
N THR A 28 -1.28 -25.44 62.99
CA THR A 28 -0.44 -24.92 61.92
C THR A 28 -1.36 -24.63 60.74
N LYS A 29 -1.74 -23.36 60.55
CA LYS A 29 -2.38 -22.88 59.31
C LYS A 29 -1.45 -23.16 58.14
N ARG A 30 -1.71 -24.26 57.44
CA ARG A 30 -1.02 -24.66 56.21
C ARG A 30 -1.39 -23.66 55.11
N LYS A 31 -0.55 -22.64 54.89
CA LYS A 31 -0.64 -21.76 53.72
C LYS A 31 -0.40 -22.60 52.46
N THR A 32 -1.46 -22.89 51.71
CA THR A 32 -1.36 -23.39 50.33
C THR A 32 -0.62 -22.35 49.47
N PRO A 33 0.43 -22.71 48.71
CA PRO A 33 1.05 -21.77 47.81
C PRO A 33 0.14 -21.59 46.59
N LYS A 34 -0.49 -20.43 46.45
CA LYS A 34 -1.02 -19.96 45.16
C LYS A 34 0.19 -19.67 44.25
N ARG A 35 0.75 -20.70 43.62
CA ARG A 35 1.80 -20.57 42.61
C ARG A 35 1.20 -20.90 41.25
N SER A 36 1.24 -19.92 40.34
CA SER A 36 1.69 -20.06 38.93
C SER A 36 0.84 -19.45 37.81
N LYS A 37 -0.35 -18.87 38.02
CA LYS A 37 -1.04 -18.15 36.92
C LYS A 37 -0.52 -16.73 36.64
N GLN A 38 0.25 -16.13 37.56
CA GLN A 38 0.83 -14.78 37.37
C GLN A 38 2.16 -14.73 36.58
N VAL A 39 2.78 -15.89 36.32
CA VAL A 39 4.12 -15.92 35.69
C VAL A 39 4.05 -16.01 34.15
N GLU A 40 2.99 -16.61 33.60
CA GLU A 40 2.80 -16.68 32.13
C GLU A 40 2.40 -15.35 31.51
N GLU A 41 1.49 -14.58 32.12
CA GLU A 41 1.11 -13.24 31.63
C GLU A 41 2.32 -12.29 31.55
N SER A 42 3.28 -12.42 32.48
CA SER A 42 4.48 -11.59 32.51
C SER A 42 5.42 -11.86 31.32
N LYS A 43 5.53 -13.12 30.87
CA LYS A 43 6.38 -13.47 29.72
C LYS A 43 5.71 -13.05 28.42
N PHE A 44 4.42 -13.34 28.23
CA PHE A 44 3.67 -12.91 27.05
C PHE A 44 3.66 -11.38 26.89
N ARG A 45 3.40 -10.62 27.98
CA ARG A 45 3.41 -9.15 27.94
C ARG A 45 4.80 -8.57 27.65
N LYS A 46 5.88 -9.23 28.09
CA LYS A 46 7.27 -8.86 27.74
C LYS A 46 7.57 -9.14 26.27
N TRP A 47 7.15 -10.28 25.73
CA TRP A 47 7.32 -10.60 24.30
C TRP A 47 6.46 -9.72 23.39
N ALA A 48 5.21 -9.42 23.79
CA ALA A 48 4.35 -8.46 23.11
C ALA A 48 4.95 -7.04 23.13
N LYS A 49 5.47 -6.57 24.28
CA LYS A 49 6.17 -5.27 24.37
C LYS A 49 7.42 -5.24 23.51
N ARG A 50 8.22 -6.30 23.50
CA ARG A 50 9.40 -6.42 22.61
C ARG A 50 8.98 -6.42 21.15
N GLY A 51 7.96 -7.19 20.78
CA GLY A 51 7.41 -7.22 19.42
C GLY A 51 6.91 -5.86 18.97
N ALA A 52 6.24 -5.10 19.84
CA ALA A 52 5.82 -3.73 19.56
C ALA A 52 7.01 -2.77 19.38
N ILE A 53 8.05 -2.87 20.23
CA ILE A 53 9.26 -2.04 20.12
C ILE A 53 10.02 -2.36 18.83
N TRP A 54 10.27 -3.65 18.54
CA TRP A 54 10.95 -4.07 17.32
C TRP A 54 10.13 -3.73 16.07
N GLY A 55 8.82 -3.96 16.10
CA GLY A 55 7.92 -3.58 15.00
C GLY A 55 7.91 -2.08 14.75
N GLY A 56 7.86 -1.27 15.81
CA GLY A 56 7.97 0.18 15.72
C GLY A 56 9.32 0.63 15.15
N ALA A 57 10.43 0.05 15.63
CA ALA A 57 11.76 0.35 15.12
C ALA A 57 11.91 -0.03 13.62
N THR A 58 11.41 -1.19 13.22
CA THR A 58 11.40 -1.61 11.81
C THR A 58 10.54 -0.70 10.94
N ALA A 59 9.35 -0.29 11.41
CA ALA A 59 8.50 0.64 10.69
C ALA A 59 9.19 2.02 10.51
N LEU A 60 9.84 2.53 11.55
CA LEU A 60 10.62 3.77 11.48
C LEU A 60 11.78 3.66 10.47
N LEU A 61 12.52 2.55 10.49
CA LEU A 61 13.58 2.30 9.51
C LEU A 61 13.03 2.22 8.08
N ALA A 62 11.88 1.59 7.88
CA ALA A 62 11.23 1.51 6.57
C ALA A 62 10.78 2.89 6.06
N VAL A 63 10.21 3.72 6.94
CA VAL A 63 9.84 5.11 6.60
C VAL A 63 11.07 5.95 6.29
N LEU A 64 12.15 5.81 7.07
CA LEU A 64 13.41 6.51 6.81
C LEU A 64 14.01 6.07 5.48
N PHE A 65 14.06 4.77 5.21
CA PHE A 65 14.52 4.23 3.94
C PHE A 65 13.69 4.77 2.77
N LEU A 66 12.36 4.80 2.91
CA LEU A 66 11.46 5.34 1.90
C LEU A 66 11.71 6.83 1.65
N ALA A 67 11.87 7.63 2.71
CA ALA A 67 12.16 9.06 2.61
C ALA A 67 13.48 9.31 1.89
N VAL A 68 14.53 8.53 2.20
CA VAL A 68 15.82 8.59 1.49
C VAL A 68 15.65 8.21 0.03
N ALA A 69 14.94 7.11 -0.28
CA ALA A 69 14.69 6.68 -1.65
C ALA A 69 13.94 7.74 -2.47
N VAL A 70 12.89 8.34 -1.90
CA VAL A 70 12.14 9.45 -2.52
C VAL A 70 13.03 10.67 -2.71
N GLY A 71 13.84 11.05 -1.72
CA GLY A 71 14.76 12.18 -1.82
C GLY A 71 15.83 12.00 -2.90
N PHE A 72 16.38 10.79 -3.06
CA PHE A 72 17.30 10.47 -4.16
C PHE A 72 16.59 10.50 -5.52
N ALA A 73 15.43 9.86 -5.62
CA ALA A 73 14.64 9.83 -6.85
C ALA A 73 14.25 11.25 -7.29
N GLN A 74 13.85 12.11 -6.36
CA GLN A 74 13.46 13.49 -6.64
C GLN A 74 14.59 14.30 -7.25
N LYS A 75 15.83 14.10 -6.79
CA LYS A 75 17.02 14.74 -7.38
C LYS A 75 17.33 14.24 -8.79
N SER A 76 17.00 12.99 -9.10
CA SER A 76 17.21 12.41 -10.44
C SER A 76 16.14 12.76 -11.46
N ILE A 77 14.96 13.21 -11.03
CA ILE A 77 13.88 13.63 -11.94
C ILE A 77 14.34 14.90 -12.67
N PRO A 78 14.17 15.04 -14.00
CA PRO A 78 14.45 16.28 -14.73
C PRO A 78 13.61 17.48 -14.25
N SER A 79 13.87 18.68 -14.76
CA SER A 79 12.99 19.83 -14.51
C SER A 79 11.66 19.67 -15.26
N PHE A 80 10.65 20.46 -14.87
CA PHE A 80 9.36 20.49 -15.56
C PHE A 80 9.51 20.80 -17.06
N TYR A 81 10.27 21.84 -17.39
CA TYR A 81 10.54 22.23 -18.78
C TYR A 81 11.29 21.16 -19.58
N GLN A 82 12.21 20.44 -18.95
CA GLN A 82 12.89 19.31 -19.60
C GLN A 82 11.92 18.17 -19.91
N LEU A 83 11.00 17.87 -18.99
CA LEU A 83 9.96 16.88 -19.23
C LEU A 83 8.99 17.34 -20.33
N LYS A 84 8.61 18.62 -20.37
CA LYS A 84 7.81 19.21 -21.46
C LYS A 84 8.50 19.06 -22.82
N ALA A 85 9.79 19.39 -22.89
CA ALA A 85 10.58 19.31 -24.13
C ALA A 85 10.91 17.87 -24.59
N THR A 86 10.89 16.88 -23.69
CA THR A 86 11.26 15.51 -24.03
C THR A 86 10.04 14.76 -24.57
N GLN A 87 9.99 14.58 -25.89
CA GLN A 87 9.07 13.64 -26.56
C GLN A 87 9.88 12.42 -27.02
N ASN A 88 9.63 11.27 -26.38
CA ASN A 88 10.26 10.02 -26.77
C ASN A 88 9.49 9.45 -27.96
N ALA A 89 9.84 9.90 -29.17
CA ALA A 89 9.19 9.53 -30.42
C ALA A 89 10.21 8.91 -31.37
N GLN A 90 9.90 7.73 -31.90
CA GLN A 90 10.53 7.23 -33.13
C GLN A 90 9.43 7.15 -34.19
N THR A 91 9.60 7.94 -35.23
CA THR A 91 8.67 8.02 -36.35
C THR A 91 9.31 7.42 -37.59
N ILE A 92 8.53 6.62 -38.31
CA ILE A 92 8.86 6.11 -39.64
C ILE A 92 8.08 6.95 -40.65
N LEU A 93 8.79 7.69 -41.49
CA LEU A 93 8.18 8.44 -42.59
C LEU A 93 8.29 7.63 -43.89
N VAL A 94 7.16 7.21 -44.43
CA VAL A 94 7.09 6.49 -45.70
C VAL A 94 6.96 7.50 -46.84
N ARG A 95 7.93 7.49 -47.76
CA ARG A 95 7.97 8.37 -48.93
C ARG A 95 7.79 7.58 -50.23
N ALA A 96 7.16 8.21 -51.21
CA ALA A 96 7.05 7.70 -52.56
C ALA A 96 8.40 7.80 -53.31
N ARG A 97 8.49 7.16 -54.47
CA ARG A 97 9.72 7.15 -55.29
C ARG A 97 10.16 8.56 -55.73
N ASP A 98 9.23 9.49 -55.87
CA ASP A 98 9.47 10.89 -56.22
C ASP A 98 9.83 11.76 -55.01
N GLY A 99 9.85 11.19 -53.80
CA GLY A 99 10.16 11.88 -52.55
C GLY A 99 8.93 12.44 -51.82
N SER A 100 7.71 12.34 -52.37
CA SER A 100 6.51 12.82 -51.68
C SER A 100 6.20 11.98 -50.44
N GLU A 101 5.67 12.60 -49.40
CA GLU A 101 5.30 11.90 -48.15
C GLU A 101 3.97 11.16 -48.35
N ILE A 102 3.97 9.85 -48.09
CA ILE A 102 2.76 9.00 -48.20
C ILE A 102 2.08 8.92 -46.84
N VAL A 103 2.83 8.51 -45.82
CA VAL A 103 2.31 8.32 -44.46
C VAL A 103 3.42 8.44 -43.44
N GLU A 104 3.10 9.10 -42.34
CA GLU A 104 3.91 9.11 -41.13
C GLU A 104 3.38 8.03 -40.17
N LEU A 105 4.22 7.05 -39.85
CA LEU A 105 3.94 5.95 -38.94
C LEU A 105 4.73 6.17 -37.66
N GLY A 106 4.07 6.57 -36.60
CA GLY A 106 4.73 6.85 -35.33
C GLY A 106 3.80 7.45 -34.30
N PRO A 107 4.29 7.65 -33.08
CA PRO A 107 3.57 8.39 -32.06
C PRO A 107 3.38 9.86 -32.49
N SER A 108 2.13 10.33 -32.48
CA SER A 108 1.78 11.75 -32.73
C SER A 108 1.50 12.44 -31.41
N PHE A 109 2.09 13.62 -31.16
CA PHE A 109 2.04 14.29 -29.85
C PHE A 109 1.13 15.53 -29.77
N GLY A 110 0.63 16.03 -30.91
CA GLY A 110 -0.18 17.25 -30.95
C GLY A 110 0.56 18.47 -30.39
N GLU A 111 -0.19 19.53 -30.09
CA GLU A 111 0.31 20.70 -29.37
C GLU A 111 0.33 20.45 -27.86
N TRP A 112 1.34 21.00 -27.19
CA TRP A 112 1.37 20.98 -25.74
C TRP A 112 0.39 22.01 -25.19
N LEU A 113 -0.56 21.57 -24.37
CA LEU A 113 -1.49 22.46 -23.68
C LEU A 113 -1.02 22.69 -22.24
N ASP A 114 -0.88 23.96 -21.86
CA ASP A 114 -0.66 24.35 -20.48
C ASP A 114 -1.91 24.06 -19.64
N PHE A 115 -1.76 23.87 -18.33
CA PHE A 115 -2.85 23.42 -17.45
C PHE A 115 -4.15 24.25 -17.57
N GLU A 116 -4.03 25.56 -17.78
CA GLU A 116 -5.12 26.51 -17.95
C GLU A 116 -5.86 26.36 -19.30
N GLU A 117 -5.16 25.88 -20.33
CA GLU A 117 -5.72 25.65 -21.67
C GLU A 117 -6.51 24.34 -21.75
N ILE A 118 -6.21 23.40 -20.85
CA ILE A 118 -6.92 22.12 -20.78
C ILE A 118 -8.34 22.35 -20.24
N PRO A 119 -9.40 21.96 -20.99
CA PRO A 119 -10.77 22.10 -20.53
C PRO A 119 -11.01 21.43 -19.17
N ASP A 120 -11.74 22.11 -18.30
CA ASP A 120 -12.10 21.59 -16.97
C ASP A 120 -12.88 20.28 -17.07
N SER A 121 -13.69 20.11 -18.11
CA SER A 121 -14.38 18.86 -18.42
C SER A 121 -13.40 17.68 -18.53
N MET A 122 -12.28 17.88 -19.23
CA MET A 122 -11.25 16.86 -19.43
C MET A 122 -10.45 16.59 -18.16
N LYS A 123 -10.02 17.63 -17.44
CA LYS A 123 -9.33 17.51 -16.14
C LYS A 123 -10.19 16.71 -15.15
N ASN A 124 -11.45 17.11 -15.01
CA ASN A 124 -12.39 16.48 -14.08
C ASN A 124 -12.74 15.05 -14.49
N ALA A 125 -12.96 14.79 -15.78
CA ALA A 125 -13.22 13.42 -16.27
C ALA A 125 -12.05 12.50 -15.96
N MET A 126 -10.82 12.94 -16.23
CA MET A 126 -9.63 12.13 -15.97
C MET A 126 -9.43 11.85 -14.48
N ILE A 127 -9.54 12.89 -13.64
CA ILE A 127 -9.46 12.75 -12.18
C ILE A 127 -10.56 11.81 -11.67
N ALA A 128 -11.81 12.00 -12.08
CA ALA A 128 -12.94 11.23 -11.58
C ALA A 128 -12.78 9.72 -11.82
N VAL A 129 -12.21 9.33 -12.97
CA VAL A 129 -12.12 7.92 -13.33
C VAL A 129 -10.78 7.29 -12.96
N GLU A 130 -9.66 7.95 -13.25
CA GLU A 130 -8.33 7.38 -12.96
C GLU A 130 -7.97 7.52 -11.49
N ASP A 131 -8.30 8.65 -10.85
CA ASP A 131 -7.79 8.98 -9.53
C ASP A 131 -8.71 9.95 -8.76
N ARG A 132 -9.87 9.46 -8.31
CA ARG A 132 -10.91 10.30 -7.68
C ARG A 132 -10.43 11.13 -6.48
N ARG A 133 -9.36 10.69 -5.81
CA ARG A 133 -8.75 11.39 -4.67
C ARG A 133 -7.44 12.09 -5.03
N TYR A 134 -7.27 12.44 -6.31
CA TYR A 134 -6.03 13.01 -6.83
C TYR A 134 -5.47 14.13 -5.95
N TYR A 135 -6.30 15.07 -5.50
CA TYR A 135 -5.86 16.19 -4.68
C TYR A 135 -5.65 15.87 -3.18
N SER A 136 -6.02 14.67 -2.72
CA SER A 136 -6.01 14.30 -1.30
C SER A 136 -4.90 13.34 -0.89
N HIS A 137 -4.14 12.81 -1.85
CA HIS A 137 -3.03 11.89 -1.60
C HIS A 137 -1.71 12.44 -2.13
N PHE A 138 -0.61 11.78 -1.76
CA PHE A 138 0.74 12.16 -2.15
C PHE A 138 1.45 11.02 -2.88
N GLY A 139 1.32 11.00 -4.21
CA GLY A 139 1.95 10.03 -5.12
C GLY A 139 1.29 8.66 -5.11
N VAL A 140 0.98 8.12 -3.92
CA VAL A 140 0.26 6.87 -3.72
C VAL A 140 -0.96 7.15 -2.85
N ASP A 141 -2.07 6.48 -3.15
CA ASP A 141 -3.29 6.55 -2.35
C ASP A 141 -3.40 5.35 -1.39
N PRO A 142 -3.12 5.51 -0.09
CA PRO A 142 -3.14 4.40 0.87
C PRO A 142 -4.54 3.82 1.05
N ILE A 143 -5.59 4.65 0.95
CA ILE A 143 -6.96 4.19 1.15
C ILE A 143 -7.42 3.38 -0.07
N ARG A 144 -6.93 3.69 -1.28
CA ARG A 144 -7.22 2.89 -2.48
C ARG A 144 -6.44 1.58 -2.43
N LEU A 145 -5.20 1.62 -1.94
CA LEU A 145 -4.37 0.44 -1.74
C LEU A 145 -4.98 -0.53 -0.72
N THR A 146 -5.47 -0.05 0.42
CA THR A 146 -6.12 -0.91 1.43
C THR A 146 -7.39 -1.54 0.88
N GLY A 147 -8.22 -0.78 0.15
CA GLY A 147 -9.40 -1.33 -0.54
C GLY A 147 -9.03 -2.46 -1.49
N ALA A 148 -7.98 -2.29 -2.30
CA ALA A 148 -7.52 -3.32 -3.23
C ALA A 148 -6.98 -4.58 -2.54
N ILE A 149 -6.33 -4.43 -1.38
CA ILE A 149 -5.88 -5.57 -0.57
C ILE A 149 -7.09 -6.33 -0.04
N VAL A 150 -8.12 -5.63 0.46
CA VAL A 150 -9.35 -6.28 0.93
C VAL A 150 -10.00 -7.07 -0.19
N GLU A 151 -10.12 -6.49 -1.38
CA GLU A 151 -10.67 -7.18 -2.56
C GLU A 151 -9.88 -8.41 -3.00
N TRP A 152 -8.56 -8.31 -2.97
CA TRP A 152 -7.70 -9.45 -3.26
C TRP A 152 -7.91 -10.59 -2.25
N VAL A 153 -8.15 -10.27 -0.98
CA VAL A 153 -8.43 -11.25 0.09
C VAL A 153 -9.85 -11.81 0.00
N THR A 154 -10.85 -10.98 -0.30
CA THR A 154 -12.26 -11.39 -0.33
C THR A 154 -12.69 -11.99 -1.67
N GLY A 155 -11.92 -11.76 -2.74
CA GLY A 155 -12.27 -12.16 -4.11
C GLY A 155 -13.29 -11.24 -4.80
N ASP A 156 -13.77 -10.20 -4.11
CA ASP A 156 -14.68 -9.19 -4.67
C ASP A 156 -13.88 -8.24 -5.58
N LYS A 157 -14.13 -8.25 -6.90
CA LYS A 157 -13.47 -7.34 -7.85
C LYS A 157 -14.25 -6.04 -8.05
N ARG A 158 -14.42 -5.23 -7.01
CA ARG A 158 -15.25 -4.00 -7.08
C ARG A 158 -14.44 -2.72 -7.38
N ILE A 159 -13.14 -2.69 -7.10
CA ILE A 159 -12.24 -1.54 -7.26
C ILE A 159 -11.45 -1.74 -8.56
N GLY A 160 -11.87 -1.01 -9.60
CA GLY A 160 -11.09 -0.90 -10.83
C GLY A 160 -9.84 -0.05 -10.62
N GLY A 161 -8.67 -0.58 -11.01
CA GLY A 161 -7.37 0.12 -11.05
C GLY A 161 -6.86 0.59 -9.69
N THR A 162 -5.63 0.26 -9.30
CA THR A 162 -5.06 0.69 -8.01
C THR A 162 -4.06 1.83 -8.12
N SER A 163 -3.74 2.24 -9.35
CA SER A 163 -2.68 3.21 -9.61
C SER A 163 -3.21 4.63 -9.62
N THR A 164 -2.50 5.57 -9.00
CA THR A 164 -2.77 7.01 -9.07
C THR A 164 -2.32 7.59 -10.41
N ILE A 165 -2.78 8.78 -10.77
CA ILE A 165 -2.29 9.51 -11.97
C ILE A 165 -0.77 9.69 -11.90
N SER A 166 -0.24 10.04 -10.72
CA SER A 166 1.20 10.22 -10.50
C SER A 166 2.00 8.94 -10.71
N GLN A 167 1.47 7.77 -10.30
CA GLN A 167 2.08 6.47 -10.59
C GLN A 167 2.04 6.12 -12.07
N GLN A 168 0.94 6.43 -12.76
CA GLN A 168 0.82 6.21 -14.18
C GLN A 168 1.79 7.10 -14.97
N LEU A 169 1.91 8.38 -14.59
CA LEU A 169 2.90 9.29 -15.16
C LEU A 169 4.34 8.77 -14.93
N ALA A 170 4.67 8.39 -13.69
CA ALA A 170 5.99 7.84 -13.36
C ALA A 170 6.33 6.61 -14.21
N ARG A 171 5.35 5.70 -14.37
CA ARG A 171 5.48 4.51 -15.22
C ARG A 171 5.75 4.88 -16.67
N ASN A 172 4.98 5.81 -17.23
CA ASN A 172 5.04 6.14 -18.65
C ASN A 172 6.33 6.90 -19.00
N VAL A 173 6.87 7.72 -18.09
CA VAL A 173 8.02 8.59 -18.36
C VAL A 173 9.36 7.91 -18.03
N PHE A 174 9.44 7.14 -16.95
CA PHE A 174 10.72 6.69 -16.41
C PHE A 174 10.95 5.17 -16.44
N LEU A 175 9.92 4.37 -16.70
CA LEU A 175 9.99 2.93 -16.51
C LEU A 175 9.63 2.16 -17.78
N ASN A 176 10.31 1.03 -17.96
CA ASN A 176 10.02 0.09 -19.04
C ASN A 176 8.73 -0.70 -18.73
N ASN A 177 8.12 -1.29 -19.77
CA ASN A 177 6.79 -1.88 -19.68
C ASN A 177 6.72 -3.24 -18.93
N ASN A 178 7.82 -3.70 -18.32
CA ASN A 178 7.91 -4.99 -17.63
C ASN A 178 7.08 -5.01 -16.33
N ARG A 179 6.02 -5.82 -16.29
CA ARG A 179 5.12 -5.92 -15.12
C ARG A 179 5.74 -6.75 -13.99
N THR A 180 6.66 -6.16 -13.22
CA THR A 180 7.24 -6.77 -12.02
C THR A 180 6.85 -6.03 -10.75
N PHE A 181 6.87 -6.73 -9.60
CA PHE A 181 6.66 -6.12 -8.29
C PHE A 181 7.72 -5.04 -7.99
N ASP A 182 8.98 -5.29 -8.36
CA ASP A 182 10.07 -4.30 -8.26
C ASP A 182 9.73 -3.02 -9.03
N ARG A 183 9.25 -3.15 -10.27
CA ARG A 183 8.80 -1.98 -11.05
C ARG A 183 7.67 -1.24 -10.32
N LYS A 184 6.71 -1.96 -9.74
CA LYS A 184 5.59 -1.31 -9.02
C LYS A 184 6.05 -0.53 -7.79
N MET A 185 7.07 -1.02 -7.08
CA MET A 185 7.70 -0.28 -5.98
C MET A 185 8.43 0.96 -6.48
N ARG A 186 9.15 0.86 -7.61
CA ARG A 186 9.79 2.02 -8.25
C ARG A 186 8.77 3.06 -8.72
N GLU A 187 7.64 2.64 -9.30
CA GLU A 187 6.52 3.52 -9.67
C GLU A 187 6.05 4.34 -8.46
N ALA A 188 5.87 3.70 -7.29
CA ALA A 188 5.44 4.37 -6.08
C ALA A 188 6.46 5.40 -5.58
N VAL A 189 7.74 5.05 -5.54
CA VAL A 189 8.83 5.96 -5.13
C VAL A 189 8.93 7.15 -6.08
N LEU A 190 8.92 6.90 -7.39
CA LEU A 190 8.97 7.96 -8.41
C LEU A 190 7.72 8.84 -8.39
N ALA A 191 6.53 8.28 -8.14
CA ALA A 191 5.30 9.07 -8.00
C ALA A 191 5.39 10.04 -6.81
N MET A 192 5.83 9.56 -5.65
CA MET A 192 6.06 10.43 -4.48
C MET A 192 7.14 11.48 -4.77
N ALA A 193 8.21 11.11 -5.48
CA ALA A 193 9.26 12.03 -5.86
C ALA A 193 8.78 13.11 -6.85
N LEU A 194 7.91 12.75 -7.80
CA LEU A 194 7.25 13.71 -8.71
C LEU A 194 6.40 14.70 -7.92
N GLU A 195 5.56 14.23 -7.00
CA GLU A 195 4.70 15.09 -6.17
C GLU A 195 5.48 15.97 -5.19
N TRP A 196 6.70 15.55 -4.83
CA TRP A 196 7.59 16.38 -4.01
C TRP A 196 8.22 17.51 -4.83
N LYS A 197 8.35 17.31 -6.14
CA LYS A 197 9.04 18.25 -7.04
C LYS A 197 8.08 19.19 -7.78
N PHE A 198 6.88 18.72 -8.09
CA PHE A 198 5.93 19.39 -8.97
C PHE A 198 4.57 19.55 -8.29
N SER A 199 3.84 20.60 -8.64
CA SER A 199 2.47 20.79 -8.18
C SER A 199 1.53 19.74 -8.79
N LYS A 200 0.35 19.55 -8.19
CA LYS A 200 -0.71 18.70 -8.77
C LYS A 200 -1.12 19.16 -10.17
N GLU A 201 -1.13 20.46 -10.43
CA GLU A 201 -1.48 21.01 -11.74
C GLU A 201 -0.42 20.63 -12.79
N GLN A 202 0.86 20.80 -12.46
CA GLN A 202 1.97 20.40 -13.31
C GLN A 202 1.98 18.89 -13.60
N ILE A 203 1.64 18.06 -12.60
CA ILE A 203 1.57 16.61 -12.79
C ILE A 203 0.41 16.23 -13.70
N LEU A 204 -0.76 16.84 -13.53
CA LEU A 204 -1.90 16.58 -14.39
C LEU A 204 -1.64 17.06 -15.82
N GLU A 205 -1.00 18.21 -16.00
CA GLU A 205 -0.57 18.72 -17.30
C GLU A 205 0.42 17.76 -17.98
N LEU A 206 1.49 17.35 -17.29
CA LEU A 206 2.44 16.36 -17.80
C LEU A 206 1.75 15.05 -18.18
N TYR A 207 0.80 14.61 -17.37
CA TYR A 207 0.05 13.38 -17.62
C TYR A 207 -0.81 13.48 -18.88
N LEU A 208 -1.66 14.51 -18.97
CA LEU A 208 -2.58 14.69 -20.09
C LEU A 208 -1.84 14.96 -21.41
N ASN A 209 -0.67 15.58 -21.39
CA ASN A 209 0.13 15.81 -22.60
C ASN A 209 1.02 14.62 -23.00
N LYS A 210 1.18 13.59 -22.15
CA LYS A 210 2.09 12.46 -22.44
C LYS A 210 1.43 11.09 -22.46
N VAL A 211 0.24 10.95 -21.88
CA VAL A 211 -0.45 9.66 -21.85
C VAL A 211 -0.87 9.26 -23.26
N TYR A 212 -0.79 7.96 -23.54
CA TYR A 212 -1.24 7.38 -24.79
C TYR A 212 -2.76 7.22 -24.77
N PHE A 213 -3.44 7.79 -25.76
CA PHE A 213 -4.90 7.78 -25.91
C PHE A 213 -5.38 6.78 -26.99
N GLY A 214 -4.49 5.94 -27.54
CA GLY A 214 -4.86 5.00 -28.60
C GLY A 214 -4.64 5.59 -30.01
N GLY A 215 -4.66 4.72 -31.02
CA GLY A 215 -4.54 5.13 -32.43
C GLY A 215 -3.26 5.90 -32.78
N GLY A 216 -2.15 5.69 -32.06
CA GLY A 216 -0.91 6.46 -32.23
C GLY A 216 -0.89 7.84 -31.56
N ALA A 217 -1.99 8.28 -30.94
CA ALA A 217 -2.09 9.58 -30.30
C ALA A 217 -1.53 9.58 -28.87
N TYR A 218 -0.48 10.34 -28.64
CA TYR A 218 0.07 10.69 -27.34
C TYR A 218 -0.31 12.12 -27.01
N GLY A 219 -0.85 12.36 -25.81
CA GLY A 219 -1.33 13.67 -25.43
C GLY A 219 -2.76 13.95 -25.88
N ILE A 220 -3.47 14.76 -25.09
CA ILE A 220 -4.89 15.06 -25.30
C ILE A 220 -5.15 15.79 -26.63
N ASP A 221 -4.24 16.67 -27.05
CA ASP A 221 -4.44 17.45 -28.27
C ASP A 221 -4.33 16.57 -29.52
N SER A 222 -3.32 15.70 -29.56
CA SER A 222 -3.20 14.66 -30.58
C SER A 222 -4.45 13.79 -30.64
N ALA A 223 -4.95 13.36 -29.48
CA ALA A 223 -6.14 12.53 -29.38
C ALA A 223 -7.38 13.28 -29.91
N SER A 224 -7.57 14.54 -29.50
CA SER A 224 -8.72 15.34 -29.94
C SER A 224 -8.74 15.54 -31.45
N ARG A 225 -7.59 15.87 -32.04
CA ARG A 225 -7.46 16.04 -33.49
C ARG A 225 -7.69 14.73 -34.24
N ASN A 226 -7.20 13.61 -33.71
CA ASN A 226 -7.36 12.30 -34.33
C ASN A 226 -8.80 11.79 -34.26
N PHE A 227 -9.47 11.91 -33.11
CA PHE A 227 -10.80 11.32 -32.88
C PHE A 227 -11.98 12.27 -33.13
N PHE A 228 -11.79 13.59 -33.02
CA PHE A 228 -12.86 14.58 -33.14
C PHE A 228 -12.57 15.70 -34.15
N SER A 229 -11.38 15.70 -34.76
CA SER A 229 -10.99 16.65 -35.82
C SER A 229 -10.96 18.13 -35.40
N HIS A 230 -10.75 18.41 -34.11
CA HIS A 230 -10.54 19.77 -33.58
C HIS A 230 -9.52 19.78 -32.43
N PRO A 231 -8.96 20.95 -32.07
CA PRO A 231 -8.01 21.08 -30.95
C PRO A 231 -8.61 20.61 -29.62
N ALA A 232 -7.76 20.15 -28.69
CA ALA A 232 -8.24 19.68 -27.39
C ALA A 232 -8.83 20.79 -26.50
N THR A 233 -8.52 22.06 -26.77
CA THR A 233 -9.11 23.23 -26.10
C THR A 233 -10.62 23.35 -26.33
N GLU A 234 -11.16 22.68 -27.35
CA GLU A 234 -12.59 22.70 -27.72
C GLU A 234 -13.35 21.44 -27.27
N LEU A 235 -12.71 20.54 -26.50
CA LEU A 235 -13.35 19.29 -26.06
C LEU A 235 -14.63 19.52 -25.25
N THR A 236 -15.72 18.97 -25.75
CA THR A 236 -16.98 18.92 -25.01
C THR A 236 -16.90 17.92 -23.84
N THR A 237 -17.81 18.02 -22.87
CA THR A 237 -17.90 17.05 -21.77
C THR A 237 -18.14 15.62 -22.27
N ALA A 238 -18.91 15.46 -23.35
CA ALA A 238 -19.19 14.15 -23.93
C ALA A 238 -17.93 13.56 -24.60
N GLU A 239 -17.14 14.38 -25.29
CA GLU A 239 -15.88 13.95 -25.90
C GLU A 239 -14.83 13.63 -24.84
N ALA A 240 -14.68 14.48 -23.82
CA ALA A 240 -13.81 14.19 -22.68
C ALA A 240 -14.12 12.82 -22.02
N ALA A 241 -15.41 12.50 -21.86
CA ALA A 241 -15.82 11.19 -21.35
C ALA A 241 -15.47 10.03 -22.29
N ARG A 242 -15.58 10.23 -23.62
CA ARG A 242 -15.17 9.22 -24.62
C ARG A 242 -13.66 9.03 -24.66
N THR A 243 -12.90 10.12 -24.65
CA THR A 243 -11.42 10.12 -24.65
C THR A 243 -10.86 9.32 -23.49
N HIS A 244 -11.49 9.40 -22.32
CA HIS A 244 -11.12 8.58 -21.18
C HIS A 244 -11.24 7.07 -21.47
N GLY A 245 -12.32 6.64 -22.11
CA GLY A 245 -12.52 5.22 -22.45
C GLY A 245 -11.38 4.64 -23.29
N LEU A 246 -10.77 5.47 -24.14
CA LEU A 246 -9.63 5.10 -24.97
C LEU A 246 -8.35 4.89 -24.15
N VAL A 247 -8.10 5.68 -23.10
CA VAL A 247 -6.91 5.49 -22.22
C VAL A 247 -6.89 4.13 -21.53
N LYS A 248 -8.08 3.62 -21.18
CA LYS A 248 -8.23 2.36 -20.42
C LYS A 248 -8.05 1.11 -21.27
N ALA A 249 -8.32 1.20 -22.57
CA ALA A 249 -8.17 0.12 -23.55
C ALA A 249 -7.78 0.71 -24.93
N PRO A 250 -6.53 1.20 -25.06
CA PRO A 250 -6.07 1.94 -26.24
C PRO A 250 -5.79 1.07 -27.46
#